data_AF-A0A3C0VVW0-F1
#
_entry.id   AF-A0A3C0VVW0-F1
#
_cell.length_a   1.000
_cell.length_b   1.000
_cell.length_c   1.000
_cell.angle_alpha   90.00
_cell.angle_beta   90.00
_cell.angle_gamma   90.00
#
_symmetry.space_group_name_H-M   'P 1'
#
loop_
_entity.id
_entity.type
_entity.pdbx_description
1 polymer ?
#
loop_
_entity_poly.entity_id
_entity_poly.type
_entity_poly.pdbx_seq_one_letter_code
_entity_poly.pdbx_strand_id
1 'polypeptide(L)'
;QGKSAIVPDVSADKRYVPVHEHTRSELAVPLEINGVLSGVVNVDSDKPSAFDENDLALLTELASQAALVIHNAFLYEKSLIRANLFESLITVGQAINSAVDLDEALAAITREAASLMNAKTCALQLLDESSSHLTLVASHGAGEAYLNKPGV
;
A
#
# COMPACT_ATOMS: atom_id res chain seq x y z
N GLN A 1 4.73 5.31 -23.78
CA GLN A 1 3.87 6.50 -23.90
C GLN A 1 2.45 5.99 -23.70
N GLY A 2 1.65 6.53 -22.78
CA GLY A 2 0.33 6.02 -22.40
C GLY A 2 -0.73 6.13 -23.51
N LYS A 3 -0.41 5.63 -24.69
CA LYS A 3 -1.26 5.59 -25.87
C LYS A 3 -1.85 4.19 -25.96
N SER A 4 -3.08 4.13 -26.44
CA SER A 4 -3.72 2.86 -26.74
C SER A 4 -2.92 2.09 -27.79
N ALA A 5 -3.00 0.76 -27.73
CA ALA A 5 -2.30 -0.12 -28.65
C ALA A 5 -3.17 -1.35 -28.97
N ILE A 6 -3.30 -1.63 -30.26
CA ILE A 6 -3.73 -2.94 -30.76
C ILE A 6 -2.46 -3.70 -31.13
N VAL A 7 -2.26 -4.87 -30.51
CA VAL A 7 -1.14 -5.78 -30.81
C VAL A 7 -1.72 -7.03 -31.49
N PRO A 8 -1.65 -7.12 -32.83
CA PRO A 8 -2.30 -8.19 -33.58
C PRO A 8 -1.62 -9.56 -33.41
N ASP A 9 -0.31 -9.60 -33.10
CA ASP A 9 0.37 -10.81 -32.68
C ASP A 9 1.43 -10.50 -31.62
N VAL A 10 1.20 -10.89 -30.36
CA VAL A 10 2.15 -10.64 -29.27
C VAL A 10 3.45 -11.42 -29.40
N SER A 11 3.45 -12.56 -30.10
CA SER A 11 4.67 -13.35 -30.34
C SER A 11 5.68 -12.62 -31.23
N ALA A 12 5.19 -11.65 -32.01
CA ALA A 12 6.01 -10.78 -32.87
C ALA A 12 6.40 -9.46 -32.17
N ASP A 13 5.81 -9.14 -31.01
CA ASP A 13 6.10 -7.90 -30.28
C ASP A 13 7.21 -8.11 -29.23
N LYS A 14 8.36 -7.46 -29.44
CA LYS A 14 9.52 -7.55 -28.53
C LYS A 14 9.27 -6.97 -27.14
N ARG A 15 8.21 -6.16 -26.98
CA ARG A 15 7.83 -5.55 -25.70
C ARG A 15 6.98 -6.49 -24.86
N TYR A 16 6.49 -7.58 -25.46
CA TYR A 16 5.57 -8.48 -24.80
C TYR A 16 6.26 -9.25 -23.66
N VAL A 17 5.57 -9.30 -22.52
CA VAL A 17 5.96 -10.12 -21.37
C VAL A 17 4.85 -11.13 -21.15
N PRO A 18 5.10 -12.45 -21.33
CA PRO A 18 4.05 -13.45 -21.25
C PRO A 18 3.51 -13.57 -19.82
N VAL A 19 2.25 -13.22 -19.65
CA VAL A 19 1.47 -13.43 -18.40
C VAL A 19 0.62 -14.69 -18.52
N HIS A 20 0.07 -14.97 -19.71
CA HIS A 20 -0.70 -16.16 -20.04
C HIS A 20 -0.09 -16.86 -21.26
N GLU A 21 0.10 -18.18 -21.18
CA GLU A 21 0.79 -18.97 -22.22
C GLU A 21 0.11 -18.95 -23.60
N HIS A 22 -1.20 -18.66 -23.65
CA HIS A 22 -1.99 -18.75 -24.86
C HIS A 22 -2.32 -17.40 -25.49
N THR A 23 -1.90 -16.28 -24.90
CA THR A 23 -2.20 -14.96 -25.48
C THR A 23 -1.53 -14.82 -26.84
N ARG A 24 -2.33 -14.44 -27.84
CA ARG A 24 -1.91 -14.21 -29.22
C ARG A 24 -2.14 -12.79 -29.69
N SER A 25 -3.13 -12.07 -29.19
CA SER A 25 -3.28 -10.63 -29.46
C SER A 25 -3.77 -9.88 -28.23
N GLU A 26 -3.50 -8.58 -28.17
CA GLU A 26 -3.90 -7.73 -27.05
C GLU A 26 -4.44 -6.38 -27.54
N LEU A 27 -5.36 -5.83 -26.77
CA LEU A 27 -5.84 -4.46 -26.88
C LEU A 27 -5.68 -3.78 -25.52
N ALA A 28 -4.83 -2.76 -25.47
CA ALA A 28 -4.56 -2.00 -24.26
C ALA A 28 -4.98 -0.54 -24.44
N VAL A 29 -5.71 0.01 -23.47
CA VAL A 29 -6.10 1.43 -23.42
C VAL A 29 -5.74 2.04 -22.06
N PRO A 30 -5.32 3.31 -22.02
CA PRO A 30 -4.97 3.96 -20.77
C PRO A 30 -6.22 4.31 -19.95
N LEU A 31 -6.10 4.25 -18.63
CA LEU A 31 -7.03 4.87 -17.69
C LEU A 31 -6.48 6.26 -17.35
N GLU A 32 -7.00 7.31 -18.00
CA GLU A 32 -6.53 8.69 -17.79
C GLU A 32 -7.55 9.55 -17.06
N ILE A 33 -7.06 10.41 -16.18
CA ILE A 33 -7.89 11.34 -15.41
C ILE A 33 -7.21 12.70 -15.46
N ASN A 34 -7.88 13.69 -16.05
CA ASN A 34 -7.34 15.05 -16.22
C ASN A 34 -5.93 15.06 -16.86
N GLY A 35 -5.68 14.16 -17.83
CA GLY A 35 -4.39 14.04 -18.52
C GLY A 35 -3.30 13.29 -17.73
N VAL A 36 -3.63 12.71 -16.57
CA VAL A 36 -2.72 11.87 -15.79
C VAL A 36 -3.05 10.40 -16.02
N LEU A 37 -2.08 9.65 -16.55
CA LEU A 37 -2.15 8.20 -16.66
C LEU A 37 -2.23 7.57 -15.26
N SER A 38 -3.40 7.03 -14.93
CA SER A 38 -3.70 6.41 -13.64
C SER A 38 -3.65 4.88 -13.69
N GLY A 39 -3.65 4.29 -14.88
CA GLY A 39 -3.56 2.84 -15.08
C GLY A 39 -3.74 2.44 -16.55
N VAL A 40 -3.90 1.15 -16.81
CA VAL A 40 -4.16 0.59 -18.14
C VAL A 40 -5.21 -0.51 -18.01
N VAL A 41 -6.17 -0.55 -18.93
CA VAL A 41 -7.04 -1.71 -19.15
C VAL A 41 -6.47 -2.49 -20.32
N ASN A 42 -6.35 -3.80 -20.15
CA ASN A 42 -5.80 -4.72 -21.13
C ASN A 42 -6.79 -5.86 -21.37
N VAL A 43 -7.02 -6.20 -22.64
CA VAL A 43 -7.88 -7.30 -23.07
C VAL A 43 -7.09 -8.21 -24.00
N ASP A 44 -7.10 -9.50 -23.71
CA ASP A 44 -6.29 -10.50 -24.39
C ASP A 44 -7.17 -11.47 -25.18
N SER A 45 -6.60 -12.05 -26.24
CA SER A 45 -7.21 -13.14 -26.99
C SER A 45 -6.19 -14.23 -27.31
N ASP A 46 -6.66 -15.47 -27.39
CA ASP A 46 -5.90 -16.64 -27.87
C ASP A 46 -5.82 -16.71 -29.41
N LYS A 47 -6.47 -15.77 -30.11
CA LYS A 47 -6.44 -15.65 -31.56
C LYS A 47 -5.60 -14.45 -31.98
N PRO A 48 -4.75 -14.56 -33.00
CA PRO A 48 -4.12 -13.40 -33.61
C PRO A 48 -5.17 -12.46 -34.21
N SER A 49 -4.90 -11.15 -34.17
CA SER A 49 -5.72 -10.10 -34.78
C SER A 49 -7.19 -10.15 -34.36
N ALA A 50 -7.45 -10.45 -33.08
CA ALA A 50 -8.80 -10.57 -32.56
C ALA A 50 -9.52 -9.22 -32.38
N PHE A 51 -8.78 -8.11 -32.40
CA PHE A 51 -9.29 -6.77 -32.11
C PHE A 51 -9.13 -5.84 -33.29
N ASP A 52 -10.12 -4.97 -33.49
CA ASP A 52 -10.11 -3.91 -34.51
C ASP A 52 -10.24 -2.50 -33.91
N GLU A 53 -10.35 -1.50 -34.77
CA GLU A 53 -10.51 -0.10 -34.37
C GLU A 53 -11.85 0.19 -33.67
N ASN A 54 -12.90 -0.59 -33.93
CA ASN A 54 -14.18 -0.45 -33.22
C ASN A 54 -14.05 -0.97 -31.79
N ASP A 55 -13.34 -2.09 -31.59
CA ASP A 55 -13.04 -2.61 -30.26
C ASP A 55 -12.20 -1.60 -29.46
N LEU A 56 -11.20 -0.99 -30.11
CA LEU A 56 -10.40 0.08 -29.51
C LEU A 56 -11.26 1.28 -29.10
N ALA A 57 -12.15 1.75 -29.98
CA ALA A 57 -13.04 2.87 -29.68
C ALA A 57 -13.98 2.56 -28.50
N LEU A 58 -14.58 1.37 -28.50
CA LEU A 58 -15.46 0.92 -27.43
C LEU A 58 -14.72 0.81 -26.10
N LEU A 59 -13.56 0.15 -26.09
CA LEU A 59 -12.77 -0.02 -24.87
C LEU A 59 -12.26 1.32 -24.34
N THR A 60 -11.89 2.25 -25.23
CA THR A 60 -11.46 3.61 -24.84
C THR A 60 -12.57 4.37 -24.12
N GLU A 61 -13.81 4.29 -24.61
CA GLU A 61 -14.96 4.93 -23.96
C GLU A 61 -15.25 4.30 -22.59
N LEU A 62 -15.24 2.96 -22.51
CA LEU A 62 -15.41 2.25 -21.25
C LEU A 62 -14.30 2.59 -20.24
N ALA A 63 -13.06 2.67 -20.70
CA ALA A 63 -11.91 3.02 -19.88
C ALA A 63 -12.00 4.45 -19.34
N SER A 64 -12.48 5.41 -20.14
CA SER A 64 -12.72 6.79 -19.70
C SER A 64 -13.69 6.84 -18.51
N GLN A 65 -14.82 6.12 -18.60
CA GLN A 65 -15.81 6.07 -17.52
C GLN A 65 -15.28 5.29 -16.30
N ALA A 66 -14.61 4.16 -16.53
CA ALA A 66 -14.04 3.33 -15.47
C ALA A 66 -12.93 4.05 -14.70
N ALA A 67 -12.09 4.85 -15.38
CA ALA A 67 -10.99 5.58 -14.74
C ALA A 67 -11.51 6.48 -13.61
N LEU A 68 -12.58 7.24 -13.85
CA LEU A 68 -13.19 8.11 -12.84
C LEU A 68 -13.72 7.32 -11.64
N VAL A 69 -14.42 6.21 -11.89
CA VAL A 69 -14.99 5.37 -10.83
C VAL A 69 -13.90 4.72 -9.99
N ILE A 70 -12.89 4.11 -10.63
CA ILE A 70 -11.75 3.46 -9.95
C ILE A 70 -10.99 4.48 -9.11
N HIS A 71 -10.77 5.69 -9.63
CA HIS A 71 -10.09 6.75 -8.90
C HIS A 71 -10.87 7.23 -7.69
N ASN A 72 -12.17 7.42 -7.82
CA ASN A 72 -13.02 7.79 -6.69
C ASN A 72 -13.04 6.69 -5.63
N ALA A 73 -13.10 5.42 -6.03
CA ALA A 73 -13.00 4.29 -5.11
C ALA A 73 -11.65 4.28 -4.35
N PHE A 74 -10.54 4.50 -5.05
CA PHE A 74 -9.21 4.58 -4.43
C PHE A 74 -9.08 5.77 -3.47
N LEU A 75 -9.58 6.95 -3.86
CA LEU A 75 -9.60 8.12 -2.99
C LEU A 75 -10.44 7.88 -1.73
N TYR A 76 -11.59 7.24 -1.89
CA TYR A 76 -12.48 6.88 -0.79
C TYR A 76 -11.81 5.90 0.18
N GLU A 77 -11.22 4.81 -0.33
CA GLU A 77 -10.48 3.83 0.49
C GLU A 77 -9.33 4.49 1.25
N LYS A 78 -8.54 5.35 0.56
CA LYS A 78 -7.47 6.12 1.19
C LYS A 78 -7.98 7.06 2.29
N SER A 79 -9.18 7.64 2.11
CA SER A 79 -9.82 8.45 3.13
C SER A 79 -10.21 7.62 4.36
N LEU A 80 -10.76 6.42 4.16
CA LEU A 80 -11.11 5.51 5.25
C LEU A 80 -9.86 5.07 6.03
N ILE A 81 -8.79 4.68 5.34
CA ILE A 81 -7.52 4.30 5.98
C ILE A 81 -6.98 5.45 6.85
N ARG A 82 -7.05 6.69 6.34
CA ARG A 82 -6.61 7.88 7.10
C ARG A 82 -7.50 8.16 8.31
N ALA A 83 -8.82 8.04 8.16
CA ALA A 83 -9.75 8.22 9.27
C ALA A 83 -9.46 7.21 10.41
N ASN A 84 -9.31 5.93 10.06
CA ASN A 84 -8.98 4.87 11.02
C ASN A 84 -7.63 5.13 11.72
N LEU A 85 -6.63 5.64 10.99
CA LEU A 85 -5.35 6.02 11.57
C LEU A 85 -5.51 7.19 12.56
N PHE A 86 -6.28 8.21 12.22
CA PHE A 86 -6.54 9.32 13.13
C PHE A 86 -7.26 8.88 14.40
N GLU A 87 -8.29 8.04 14.28
CA GLU A 87 -8.99 7.46 15.43
C GLU A 87 -8.02 6.69 16.35
N SER A 88 -7.18 5.85 15.74
CA SER A 88 -6.14 5.12 16.46
C SER A 88 -5.19 6.06 17.22
N LEU A 89 -4.69 7.11 16.57
CA LEU A 89 -3.81 8.09 17.19
C LEU A 89 -4.48 8.83 18.35
N ILE A 90 -5.77 9.17 18.22
CA ILE A 90 -6.54 9.80 19.31
C ILE A 90 -6.65 8.85 20.50
N THR A 91 -7.01 7.58 20.27
CA THR A 91 -7.12 6.56 21.33
C THR A 91 -5.79 6.37 22.06
N VAL A 92 -4.68 6.26 21.32
CA VAL A 92 -3.33 6.15 21.91
C VAL A 92 -2.98 7.40 22.70
N GLY A 93 -3.22 8.59 22.15
CA GLY A 93 -2.95 9.85 22.84
C GLY A 93 -3.74 10.01 24.14
N GLN A 94 -5.00 9.55 24.18
CA GLN A 94 -5.83 9.54 25.39
C GLN A 94 -5.30 8.55 26.43
N ALA A 95 -4.88 7.35 26.02
CA ALA A 95 -4.29 6.36 26.91
C ALA A 95 -3.00 6.88 27.56
N ILE A 96 -2.15 7.57 26.79
CA ILE A 96 -0.93 8.20 27.28
C ILE A 96 -1.25 9.35 28.25
N ASN A 97 -2.18 10.25 27.89
CA ASN A 97 -2.54 11.39 28.75
C ASN A 97 -3.25 10.99 30.05
N SER A 98 -3.81 9.77 30.10
CA SER A 98 -4.47 9.23 31.30
C SER A 98 -3.50 8.50 32.22
N ALA A 99 -2.25 8.28 31.81
CA ALA A 99 -1.22 7.68 32.64
C ALA A 99 -0.88 8.60 33.82
N VAL A 100 -0.75 8.01 35.00
CA VAL A 100 -0.50 8.74 36.26
C VAL A 100 0.96 9.19 36.36
N ASP A 101 1.87 8.43 35.76
CA ASP A 101 3.30 8.69 35.74
C ASP A 101 3.95 8.31 34.39
N LEU A 102 5.24 8.64 34.26
CA LEU A 102 6.01 8.42 33.04
C LEU A 102 6.12 6.94 32.70
N ASP A 103 6.25 6.05 33.67
CA ASP A 103 6.44 4.62 33.43
C ASP A 103 5.15 4.00 32.86
N GLU A 104 3.99 4.37 33.40
CA GLU A 104 2.69 3.96 32.87
C GLU A 104 2.45 4.50 31.46
N ALA A 105 2.87 5.75 31.18
CA ALA A 105 2.79 6.34 29.85
C ALA A 105 3.64 5.58 28.81
N LEU A 106 4.89 5.24 29.15
CA LEU A 106 5.80 4.53 28.25
C LEU A 106 5.36 3.08 28.03
N ALA A 107 4.82 2.42 29.06
CA ALA A 107 4.21 1.10 28.94
C ALA A 107 2.96 1.14 28.04
N ALA A 108 2.13 2.19 28.15
CA ALA A 108 1.00 2.39 27.26
C ALA A 108 1.45 2.57 25.81
N ILE A 109 2.45 3.42 25.55
CA ILE A 109 3.02 3.64 24.20
C ILE A 109 3.43 2.33 23.55
N THR A 110 4.24 1.52 24.24
CA THR A 110 4.78 0.26 23.67
C THR A 110 3.69 -0.77 23.40
N ARG A 111 2.69 -0.87 24.27
CA ARG A 111 1.53 -1.76 24.08
C ARG A 111 0.67 -1.32 22.90
N GLU A 112 0.29 -0.05 22.85
CA GLU A 112 -0.57 0.44 21.77
C GLU A 112 0.15 0.39 20.40
N ALA A 113 1.44 0.74 20.35
CA ALA A 113 2.24 0.62 19.14
C ALA A 113 2.38 -0.82 18.64
N ALA A 114 2.54 -1.79 19.56
CA ALA A 114 2.57 -3.21 19.20
C ALA A 114 1.23 -3.66 18.60
N SER A 115 0.12 -3.24 19.21
CA SER A 115 -1.24 -3.54 18.74
C SER A 115 -1.51 -2.97 17.34
N LEU A 116 -1.23 -1.68 17.14
CA LEU A 116 -1.47 -0.99 15.86
C LEU A 116 -0.66 -1.56 14.71
N MET A 117 0.59 -1.95 14.98
CA MET A 117 1.48 -2.52 13.97
C MET A 117 1.29 -4.03 13.79
N ASN A 118 0.39 -4.66 14.55
CA ASN A 118 0.26 -6.11 14.68
C ASN A 118 1.62 -6.80 14.91
N ALA A 119 2.45 -6.18 15.76
CA ALA A 119 3.79 -6.63 16.08
C ALA A 119 3.78 -7.50 17.32
N LYS A 120 4.60 -8.56 17.33
CA LYS A 120 4.73 -9.45 18.49
C LYS A 120 5.41 -8.79 19.68
N THR A 121 6.29 -7.82 19.42
CA THR A 121 7.10 -7.16 20.44
C THR A 121 7.31 -5.69 20.05
N CYS A 122 7.26 -4.81 21.05
CA CYS A 122 7.67 -3.41 20.93
C CYS A 122 8.54 -3.05 22.13
N ALA A 123 9.57 -2.25 21.92
CA ALA A 123 10.47 -1.77 22.96
C ALA A 123 10.75 -0.29 22.74
N LEU A 124 10.80 0.46 23.84
CA LEU A 124 11.16 1.87 23.84
C LEU A 124 12.45 2.04 24.62
N GLN A 125 13.45 2.62 23.96
CA GLN A 125 14.74 2.93 24.56
C GLN A 125 14.93 4.45 24.55
N LEU A 126 15.42 4.99 25.67
CA LEU A 126 15.84 6.38 25.76
C LEU A 126 17.36 6.46 25.71
N LEU A 127 17.86 7.50 25.04
CA LEU A 127 19.28 7.82 25.04
C LEU A 127 19.64 8.50 26.37
N ASP A 128 20.59 7.92 27.10
CA ASP A 128 21.27 8.62 28.17
C ASP A 128 22.40 9.46 27.57
N GLU A 129 22.20 10.78 27.48
CA GLU A 129 23.18 11.71 26.91
C GLU A 129 24.51 11.73 27.67
N SER A 130 24.51 11.35 28.95
CA SER A 130 25.72 11.37 29.79
C SER A 130 26.63 10.17 29.56
N SER A 131 26.04 9.00 29.30
CA SER A 131 26.77 7.74 29.05
C SER A 131 26.81 7.36 27.57
N SER A 132 26.09 8.07 26.69
CA SER A 132 25.89 7.75 25.27
C SER A 132 25.31 6.36 25.02
N HIS A 133 24.60 5.80 26.00
CA HIS A 133 24.03 4.45 25.92
C HIS A 133 22.49 4.51 25.83
N LEU A 134 21.90 3.53 25.14
CA LEU A 134 20.45 3.34 25.09
C LEU A 134 19.98 2.52 26.31
N THR A 135 19.05 3.08 27.06
CA THR A 135 18.41 2.42 28.20
C THR A 135 17.01 1.99 27.83
N LEU A 136 16.69 0.71 28.00
CA LEU A 136 15.33 0.20 27.82
C LEU A 136 14.43 0.71 28.96
N VAL A 137 13.40 1.48 28.61
CA VAL A 137 12.49 2.10 29.59
C VAL A 137 11.09 1.50 29.57
N ALA A 138 10.69 0.86 28.45
CA ALA A 138 9.43 0.12 28.37
C ALA A 138 9.51 -0.95 27.29
N SER A 139 8.72 -2.00 27.46
CA SER A 139 8.52 -3.00 26.40
C SER A 139 7.17 -3.70 26.54
N HIS A 140 6.67 -4.20 25.41
CA HIS A 140 5.48 -5.05 25.33
C HIS A 140 5.81 -6.30 24.52
N GLY A 141 5.42 -7.47 25.01
CA GLY A 141 5.62 -8.75 24.32
C GLY A 141 7.09 -9.19 24.17
N ALA A 142 8.02 -8.58 24.91
CA ALA A 142 9.42 -8.98 24.95
C ALA A 142 9.62 -10.12 25.98
N GLY A 143 10.31 -11.20 25.59
CA GLY A 143 10.69 -12.26 26.52
C GLY A 143 11.88 -11.87 27.40
N GLU A 144 12.09 -12.58 28.52
CA GLU A 144 13.17 -12.29 29.50
C GLU A 144 14.57 -12.21 28.86
N ALA A 145 14.85 -13.00 27.82
CA ALA A 145 16.12 -12.97 27.10
C ALA A 145 16.37 -11.65 26.34
N TYR A 146 15.31 -10.94 25.94
CA TYR A 146 15.43 -9.64 25.27
C TYR A 146 15.62 -8.50 26.27
N LEU A 147 14.96 -8.58 27.43
CA LEU A 147 15.09 -7.60 28.52
C LEU A 147 16.50 -7.58 29.12
N ASN A 148 17.18 -8.73 29.11
CA ASN A 148 18.53 -8.90 29.68
C ASN A 148 19.67 -8.69 28.66
N LYS A 149 19.37 -8.21 27.45
CA LYS A 149 20.41 -7.98 26.43
C LYS A 149 21.22 -6.73 26.82
N PRO A 150 22.57 -6.82 26.88
CA PRO A 150 23.38 -5.65 27.23
C PRO A 150 23.12 -4.52 26.24
N GLY A 151 23.02 -3.29 26.76
CA GLY A 151 22.80 -2.08 25.95
C GLY A 151 23.87 -1.97 24.86
N VAL A 152 23.44 -1.64 23.64
CA VAL A 152 24.31 -1.34 22.50
C VAL A 152 24.53 0.17 22.45
#